data_AF-A0A2H9MW46-F1
#
_entry.id   AF-A0A2H9MW46-F1
#
_cell.length_a   1.000
_cell.length_b   1.000
_cell.length_c   1.000
_cell.angle_alpha   90.00
_cell.angle_beta   90.00
_cell.angle_gamma   90.00
#
_symmetry.space_group_name_H-M   'P 1'
#
loop_
_entity.id
_entity.type
_entity.pdbx_description
1 polymer ?
#
loop_
_entity_poly.entity_id
_entity_poly.type
_entity_poly.pdbx_seq_one_letter_code
_entity_poly.pdbx_strand_id
1 'polypeptide(L)'
;MSENDAISRISGIKMPDYYLDYYSNLSKDTYTIFEHAAMAKSTLVDSSGIIEPKIAFDLADRVSKMHDIDIAEPLRELLKINGKEISALILSKEIALGKYLQKDATLEEKLDLAVRVGLAIVTEGVTIAPLQGISEVKIKKN
;
A
#
# COMPACT_ATOMS: atom_id res chain seq x y z
N MET A 1 11.35 -13.01 9.38
CA MET A 1 10.38 -13.18 8.29
C MET A 1 9.02 -12.90 8.90
N SER A 2 8.44 -11.71 8.68
CA SER A 2 7.23 -11.33 9.40
C SER A 2 6.06 -12.20 8.94
N GLU A 3 5.28 -12.71 9.90
CA GLU A 3 3.99 -13.38 9.72
C GLU A 3 3.00 -12.49 8.95
N ASN A 4 3.13 -12.44 7.63
CA ASN A 4 2.15 -11.89 6.70
C ASN A 4 1.78 -12.99 5.70
N ASP A 5 1.49 -14.18 6.25
CA ASP A 5 1.01 -15.29 5.48
C ASP A 5 -0.30 -14.87 4.81
N ALA A 6 -0.35 -14.90 3.47
CA ALA A 6 -1.60 -14.72 2.74
C ALA A 6 -2.71 -15.63 3.31
N ILE A 7 -2.29 -16.79 3.82
CA ILE A 7 -3.09 -17.80 4.52
C ILE A 7 -3.74 -17.23 5.79
N SER A 8 -3.03 -16.45 6.61
CA SER A 8 -3.62 -15.85 7.81
C SER A 8 -4.74 -14.87 7.45
N ARG A 9 -4.59 -14.13 6.35
CA ARG A 9 -5.58 -13.16 5.85
C ARG A 9 -6.85 -13.83 5.29
N ILE A 10 -6.74 -15.03 4.73
CA ILE A 10 -7.89 -15.76 4.17
C ILE A 10 -8.51 -16.78 5.14
N SER A 11 -7.82 -17.14 6.23
CA SER A 11 -8.24 -18.17 7.20
C SER A 11 -9.63 -17.94 7.82
N GLY A 12 -10.08 -16.69 7.92
CA GLY A 12 -11.39 -16.32 8.49
C GLY A 12 -12.52 -16.19 7.46
N ILE A 13 -12.26 -16.42 6.17
CA ILE A 13 -13.24 -16.23 5.10
C ILE A 13 -13.91 -17.58 4.82
N LYS A 14 -15.25 -17.61 4.87
CA LYS A 14 -16.03 -18.80 4.52
C LYS A 14 -15.90 -19.08 3.02
N MET A 15 -15.08 -20.06 2.67
CA MET A 15 -14.87 -20.53 1.30
C MET A 15 -14.73 -22.06 1.25
N PRO A 16 -15.01 -22.69 0.10
CA PRO A 16 -14.65 -24.09 -0.12
C PRO A 16 -13.16 -24.38 0.06
N ASP A 17 -12.81 -25.57 0.56
CA ASP A 17 -11.42 -25.96 0.85
C ASP A 17 -10.50 -25.85 -0.37
N TYR A 18 -10.99 -26.17 -1.57
CA TYR A 18 -10.19 -26.08 -2.79
C TYR A 18 -9.73 -24.65 -3.12
N TYR A 19 -10.46 -23.62 -2.68
CA TYR A 19 -9.99 -22.24 -2.83
C TYR A 19 -8.88 -21.91 -1.83
N LEU A 20 -8.98 -22.42 -0.61
CA LEU A 20 -7.92 -22.27 0.39
C LEU A 20 -6.61 -22.89 -0.11
N ASP A 21 -6.68 -24.10 -0.65
CA ASP A 21 -5.53 -24.80 -1.25
C ASP A 21 -4.95 -24.01 -2.43
N TYR A 22 -5.82 -23.51 -3.32
CA TYR A 22 -5.40 -22.70 -4.47
C TYR A 22 -4.63 -21.45 -4.04
N TYR A 23 -5.19 -20.65 -3.12
CA TYR A 23 -4.53 -19.43 -2.65
C TYR A 23 -3.26 -19.73 -1.84
N SER A 24 -3.24 -20.82 -1.07
CA SER A 24 -2.05 -21.26 -0.33
C SER A 24 -0.91 -21.61 -1.27
N ASN A 25 -1.20 -22.34 -2.35
CA ASN A 25 -0.21 -22.69 -3.37
C ASN A 25 0.31 -21.45 -4.10
N LEU A 26 -0.59 -20.55 -4.55
CA LEU A 26 -0.18 -19.29 -5.17
C LEU A 26 0.72 -18.44 -4.28
N SER A 27 0.37 -18.34 -2.99
CA SER A 27 1.15 -17.60 -2.01
C SER A 27 2.54 -18.22 -1.87
N LYS A 28 2.61 -19.53 -1.64
CA LYS A 28 3.86 -20.27 -1.48
C LYS A 28 4.79 -20.07 -2.68
N ASP A 29 4.28 -20.28 -3.90
CA ASP A 29 5.06 -20.13 -5.12
C ASP A 29 5.55 -18.69 -5.31
N THR A 30 4.70 -17.71 -5.02
CA THR A 30 5.06 -16.28 -5.08
C THR A 30 6.21 -15.96 -4.12
N TYR A 31 6.15 -16.44 -2.88
CA TYR A 31 7.21 -16.22 -1.89
C TYR A 31 8.51 -16.95 -2.26
N THR A 32 8.45 -18.16 -2.79
CA THR A 32 9.63 -18.87 -3.30
C THR A 32 10.31 -18.09 -4.43
N ILE A 33 9.53 -17.54 -5.37
CA ILE A 33 10.07 -16.68 -6.44
C ILE A 33 10.68 -15.40 -5.86
N PHE A 34 10.02 -14.78 -4.88
CA PHE A 34 10.50 -13.58 -4.22
C PHE A 34 11.85 -13.81 -3.50
N GLU A 35 12.02 -14.95 -2.82
CA GLU A 35 13.26 -15.34 -2.16
C GLU A 35 14.40 -15.54 -3.15
N HIS A 36 14.18 -16.26 -4.25
CA HIS A 36 15.18 -16.43 -5.31
C HIS A 36 15.60 -15.08 -5.91
N ALA A 37 14.62 -14.20 -6.17
CA ALA A 37 14.91 -12.87 -6.68
C ALA A 37 15.71 -12.05 -5.66
N ALA A 38 15.40 -12.15 -4.36
CA ALA A 38 16.11 -11.44 -3.31
C ALA A 38 17.57 -11.91 -3.20
N MET A 39 17.81 -13.22 -3.31
CA MET A 39 19.16 -13.79 -3.39
C MET A 39 19.92 -13.23 -4.60
N ALA A 40 19.29 -13.16 -5.78
CA ALA A 40 19.91 -12.58 -6.96
C ALA A 40 20.26 -11.09 -6.77
N LYS A 41 19.31 -10.28 -6.27
CA LYS A 41 19.56 -8.84 -6.03
C LYS A 41 20.58 -8.56 -4.94
N SER A 42 20.74 -9.46 -3.98
CA SER A 42 21.77 -9.33 -2.94
C SER A 42 23.22 -9.37 -3.48
N THR A 43 23.41 -9.80 -4.73
CA THR A 43 24.71 -9.76 -5.41
C THR A 43 25.13 -8.35 -5.86
N LEU A 44 24.22 -7.37 -5.81
CA LEU A 44 24.44 -5.95 -6.17
C LEU A 44 24.86 -5.73 -7.64
N VAL A 45 24.51 -6.67 -8.53
CA VAL A 45 24.75 -6.56 -9.98
C VAL A 45 23.68 -5.72 -10.68
N ASP A 46 22.50 -5.56 -10.07
CA ASP A 46 21.39 -4.74 -10.54
C ASP A 46 21.42 -3.31 -9.97
N SER A 47 20.51 -2.44 -10.44
CA SER A 47 20.31 -1.07 -9.96
C SER A 47 19.98 -0.94 -8.48
N SER A 48 19.54 -2.03 -7.83
CA SER A 48 19.19 -2.06 -6.41
C SER A 48 19.57 -3.41 -5.80
N GLY A 49 19.96 -3.38 -4.52
CA GLY A 49 20.27 -4.58 -3.74
C GLY A 49 19.05 -5.26 -3.10
N ILE A 50 17.85 -4.75 -3.36
CA ILE A 50 16.60 -5.19 -2.75
C ILE A 50 15.52 -5.37 -3.82
N ILE A 51 14.53 -6.22 -3.53
CA ILE A 51 13.36 -6.35 -4.40
C ILE A 51 12.54 -5.06 -4.38
N GLU A 52 12.29 -4.51 -5.57
CA GLU A 52 11.51 -3.28 -5.74
C GLU A 52 9.99 -3.52 -5.73
N PRO A 53 9.45 -4.56 -6.40
CA PRO A 53 8.02 -4.88 -6.29
C PRO A 53 7.66 -5.37 -4.89
N LYS A 54 6.70 -4.70 -4.25
CA LYS A 54 6.17 -5.10 -2.95
C LYS A 54 4.94 -5.99 -3.13
N ILE A 55 4.90 -7.12 -2.44
CA ILE A 55 3.71 -7.98 -2.41
C ILE A 55 2.62 -7.26 -1.62
N ALA A 56 1.41 -7.14 -2.16
CA ALA A 56 0.24 -6.52 -1.52
C ALA A 56 -0.99 -7.40 -1.70
N PHE A 57 -1.84 -7.50 -0.68
CA PHE A 57 -2.98 -8.43 -0.68
C PHE A 57 -4.32 -7.76 -1.02
N ASP A 58 -4.49 -6.50 -0.66
CA ASP A 58 -5.73 -5.76 -0.86
C ASP A 58 -5.46 -4.28 -1.19
N LEU A 59 -6.54 -3.51 -1.30
CA LEU A 59 -6.47 -2.08 -1.57
C LEU A 59 -5.64 -1.34 -0.52
N ALA A 60 -5.85 -1.65 0.76
CA ALA A 60 -5.20 -0.91 1.83
C ALA A 60 -3.69 -1.17 1.86
N ASP A 61 -3.28 -2.42 1.63
CA ASP A 61 -1.89 -2.81 1.46
C ASP A 61 -1.26 -2.12 0.25
N ARG A 62 -1.96 -2.09 -0.91
CA ARG A 62 -1.44 -1.44 -2.12
C ARG A 62 -1.15 0.04 -1.86
N VAL A 63 -2.10 0.78 -1.28
CA VAL A 63 -1.94 2.22 -1.02
C VAL A 63 -0.85 2.48 0.01
N SER A 64 -0.80 1.69 1.09
CA SER A 64 0.24 1.80 2.13
C SER A 64 1.64 1.55 1.57
N LYS A 65 1.83 0.45 0.84
CA LYS A 65 3.13 0.07 0.25
C LYS A 65 3.56 0.97 -0.90
N MET A 66 2.60 1.55 -1.62
CA MET A 66 2.86 2.52 -2.70
C MET A 66 3.49 3.81 -2.17
N HIS A 67 3.10 4.25 -0.98
CA HIS A 67 3.54 5.52 -0.39
C HIS A 67 4.47 5.36 0.81
N ASP A 68 4.85 4.14 1.17
CA ASP A 68 5.73 3.83 2.31
C ASP A 68 5.24 4.41 3.65
N ILE A 69 3.93 4.31 3.89
CA ILE A 69 3.28 4.81 5.10
C ILE A 69 2.39 3.74 5.76
N ASP A 70 2.38 3.71 7.08
CA ASP A 70 1.59 2.74 7.85
C ASP A 70 0.13 3.19 8.00
N ILE A 71 -0.66 2.92 6.95
CA ILE A 71 -2.08 3.27 6.87
C ILE A 71 -2.98 2.08 6.50
N ALA A 72 -2.43 0.87 6.37
CA ALA A 72 -3.17 -0.29 5.89
C ALA A 72 -4.36 -0.63 6.81
N GLU A 73 -4.13 -0.80 8.11
CA GLU A 73 -5.22 -1.10 9.06
C GLU A 73 -6.21 0.07 9.21
N PRO A 74 -5.78 1.35 9.41
CA PRO A 74 -6.70 2.48 9.45
C PRO A 74 -7.60 2.58 8.21
N LEU A 75 -7.02 2.42 7.01
CA LEU A 75 -7.78 2.46 5.76
C LEU A 75 -8.75 1.28 5.67
N ARG A 76 -8.34 0.08 6.09
CA ARG A 76 -9.21 -1.10 6.10
C ARG A 76 -10.41 -0.93 7.02
N GLU A 77 -10.23 -0.34 8.20
CA GLU A 77 -11.35 -0.01 9.10
C GLU A 77 -12.27 1.06 8.52
N LEU A 78 -11.72 2.10 7.89
CA LEU A 78 -12.52 3.10 7.19
C LEU A 78 -13.35 2.49 6.06
N LEU A 79 -12.78 1.58 5.26
CA LEU A 79 -13.45 0.91 4.15
C LEU A 79 -14.53 -0.08 4.59
N LYS A 80 -14.44 -0.64 5.81
CA LYS A 80 -15.49 -1.50 6.37
C LYS A 80 -16.73 -0.70 6.76
N ILE A 81 -16.52 0.49 7.31
CA ILE A 81 -17.59 1.36 7.83
C ILE A 81 -18.15 2.26 6.72
N ASN A 82 -17.27 2.74 5.84
CA ASN A 82 -17.57 3.73 4.81
C ASN A 82 -17.27 3.17 3.43
N GLY A 83 -17.90 3.76 2.40
CA GLY A 83 -17.49 3.53 1.02
C GLY A 83 -16.07 4.05 0.73
N LYS A 84 -15.55 3.70 -0.45
CA LYS A 84 -14.22 4.09 -0.94
C LYS A 84 -14.01 5.60 -0.93
N GLU A 85 -15.00 6.35 -1.43
CA GLU A 85 -14.93 7.79 -1.63
C GLU A 85 -14.85 8.55 -0.29
N ILE A 86 -15.67 8.15 0.68
CA ILE A 86 -15.66 8.76 2.02
C ILE A 86 -14.38 8.37 2.78
N SER A 87 -13.94 7.12 2.66
CA SER A 87 -12.69 6.65 3.27
C SER A 87 -11.48 7.44 2.76
N ALA A 88 -11.43 7.74 1.46
CA ALA A 88 -10.39 8.57 0.86
C ALA A 88 -10.36 9.97 1.47
N LEU A 89 -11.52 10.63 1.59
CA LEU A 89 -11.61 11.97 2.17
C LEU A 89 -11.19 12.01 3.63
N ILE A 90 -11.64 11.04 4.44
CA ILE A 90 -11.28 10.95 5.86
C ILE A 90 -9.77 10.77 6.00
N LEU A 91 -9.18 9.80 5.29
CA LEU A 91 -7.76 9.50 5.44
C LEU A 91 -6.88 10.64 4.91
N SER A 92 -7.24 11.24 3.77
CA SER A 92 -6.54 12.44 3.26
C SER A 92 -6.57 13.58 4.26
N LYS A 93 -7.70 13.82 4.94
CA LYS A 93 -7.78 14.84 5.99
C LYS A 93 -6.86 14.51 7.15
N GLU A 94 -6.83 13.26 7.62
CA GLU A 94 -5.96 12.86 8.73
C GLU A 94 -4.47 13.01 8.38
N ILE A 95 -4.09 12.69 7.14
CA ILE A 95 -2.73 12.88 6.63
C ILE A 95 -2.38 14.37 6.55
N ALA A 96 -3.28 15.20 6.04
CA ALA A 96 -3.08 16.65 5.96
C ALA A 96 -2.92 17.29 7.35
N LEU A 97 -3.58 16.74 8.38
CA LEU A 97 -3.42 17.13 9.79
C LEU A 97 -2.11 16.60 10.42
N GLY A 98 -1.35 15.76 9.71
CA GLY A 98 -0.05 15.25 10.13
C GLY A 98 -0.08 13.98 10.97
N LYS A 99 -1.19 13.23 11.00
CA LYS A 99 -1.33 12.01 11.84
C LYS A 99 -0.35 10.89 11.48
N TYR A 100 0.05 10.82 10.21
CA TYR A 100 0.85 9.72 9.63
C TYR A 100 2.24 10.14 9.12
N LEU A 101 2.66 11.38 9.39
CA LEU A 101 3.99 11.88 9.02
C LEU A 101 4.81 12.21 10.27
N GLN A 102 6.11 12.43 10.07
CA GLN A 102 6.99 12.94 11.10
C GLN A 102 6.57 14.36 11.54
N LYS A 103 6.90 14.73 12.78
CA LYS A 103 6.44 15.99 13.38
C LYS A 103 6.97 17.23 12.67
N ASP A 104 8.14 17.11 12.07
CA ASP A 104 8.85 18.14 11.31
C ASP A 104 8.42 18.24 9.84
N ALA A 105 7.54 17.34 9.37
CA ALA A 105 6.99 17.43 8.02
C ALA A 105 6.29 18.77 7.78
N THR A 106 6.67 19.41 6.69
CA THR A 106 6.12 20.70 6.23
C THR A 106 4.66 20.56 5.84
N LEU A 107 3.94 21.68 5.78
CA LEU A 107 2.56 21.69 5.32
C LEU A 107 2.44 21.19 3.87
N GLU A 108 3.38 21.55 2.99
CA GLU A 108 3.37 21.08 1.59
C GLU A 108 3.56 19.57 1.49
N GLU A 109 4.48 18.97 2.25
CA GLU A 109 4.67 17.50 2.27
C GLU A 109 3.42 16.76 2.76
N LYS A 110 2.76 17.29 3.80
CA LYS A 110 1.50 16.72 4.31
C LYS A 110 0.40 16.79 3.25
N LEU A 111 0.29 17.90 2.54
CA LEU A 111 -0.72 18.08 1.49
C LEU A 111 -0.42 17.23 0.24
N ASP A 112 0.84 17.15 -0.19
CA ASP A 112 1.25 16.31 -1.32
C ASP A 112 0.90 14.84 -1.05
N LEU A 113 1.27 14.32 0.13
CA LEU A 113 0.94 12.96 0.53
C LEU A 113 -0.58 12.76 0.64
N ALA A 114 -1.31 13.71 1.23
CA ALA A 114 -2.76 13.61 1.37
C ALA A 114 -3.49 13.53 0.02
N VAL A 115 -3.04 14.30 -0.97
CA VAL A 115 -3.57 14.27 -2.34
C VAL A 115 -3.27 12.94 -3.01
N ARG A 116 -2.02 12.47 -2.93
CA ARG A 116 -1.60 11.21 -3.55
C ARG A 116 -2.33 10.00 -2.97
N VAL A 117 -2.40 9.91 -1.64
CA VAL A 117 -3.10 8.82 -0.95
C VAL A 117 -4.60 8.84 -1.24
N GLY A 118 -5.23 10.02 -1.20
CA GLY A 118 -6.64 10.16 -1.54
C GLY A 118 -6.94 9.68 -2.96
N LEU A 119 -6.12 10.12 -3.92
CA LEU A 119 -6.24 9.69 -5.31
C LEU A 119 -6.03 8.18 -5.46
N ALA A 120 -5.00 7.63 -4.80
CA ALA A 120 -4.70 6.20 -4.82
C ALA A 120 -5.85 5.35 -4.30
N ILE A 121 -6.55 5.80 -3.24
CA ILE A 121 -7.73 5.09 -2.73
C ILE A 121 -8.86 5.12 -3.76
N VAL A 122 -9.17 6.28 -4.34
CA VAL A 122 -10.27 6.43 -5.32
C VAL A 122 -10.04 5.58 -6.55
N THR A 123 -8.78 5.50 -7.03
CA THR A 123 -8.38 4.67 -8.18
C THR A 123 -7.99 3.26 -7.81
N GLU A 124 -8.34 2.80 -6.60
CA GLU A 124 -8.13 1.43 -6.10
C GLU A 124 -6.66 0.98 -6.07
N GLY A 125 -5.72 1.92 -6.12
CA GLY A 125 -4.28 1.65 -6.14
C GLY A 125 -3.84 0.83 -7.36
N VAL A 126 -4.61 0.84 -8.45
CA VAL A 126 -4.28 0.12 -9.69
C VAL A 126 -3.64 1.01 -10.76
N THR A 127 -3.75 2.33 -10.61
CA THR A 127 -3.19 3.31 -11.55
C THR A 127 -1.86 3.87 -11.06
N ILE A 128 -0.99 4.26 -11.99
CA ILE A 128 0.28 4.93 -11.67
C ILE A 128 0.15 6.43 -11.37
N ALA A 129 -1.04 7.02 -11.56
CA ALA A 129 -1.27 8.46 -11.42
C ALA A 129 -0.81 9.06 -10.07
N PRO A 130 -1.02 8.41 -8.90
CA PRO A 130 -0.54 8.92 -7.61
C PRO A 130 0.99 8.95 -7.48
N LEU A 131 1.72 8.15 -8.26
CA LEU A 131 3.18 8.10 -8.24
C LEU A 131 3.79 8.99 -9.33
N GLN A 132 3.33 8.88 -10.56
CA GLN A 132 3.97 9.50 -11.74
C GLN A 132 3.10 10.55 -12.44
N GLY A 133 1.79 10.61 -12.17
CA GLY A 133 0.88 11.56 -12.81
C GLY A 133 0.88 12.95 -12.15
N ILE A 134 1.24 13.03 -10.87
CA ILE A 134 1.36 14.28 -10.12
C ILE A 134 2.84 14.64 -9.99
N SER A 135 3.26 15.71 -10.66
CA SER A 135 4.64 16.21 -10.56
C SER A 135 4.92 16.75 -9.15
N GLU A 136 4.10 17.70 -8.68
CA GLU A 136 4.24 18.30 -7.35
C GLU A 136 2.92 18.97 -6.90
N VAL A 137 2.74 19.07 -5.59
CA VAL A 137 1.69 19.89 -4.95
C VAL A 137 2.36 21.09 -4.27
N LYS A 138 1.98 22.31 -4.64
CA LYS A 138 2.59 23.58 -4.16
C LYS A 138 1.57 24.57 -3.64
N ILE A 139 1.93 25.30 -2.58
CA ILE A 139 1.18 26.43 -2.04
C ILE A 139 1.71 27.70 -2.69
N LYS A 140 0.83 28.45 -3.37
CA LYS A 140 1.17 29.72 -4.01
C LYS A 140 0.35 30.86 -3.42
N LYS A 141 0.85 32.09 -3.59
CA LYS A 141 0.11 33.33 -3.28
C LYS A 141 -0.47 33.88 -4.58
N ASN A 142 -1.66 34.46 -4.49
CA ASN A 142 -2.30 35.18 -5.59
C ASN A 142 -1.67 36.56 -5.77
#